data_AF-A0A0Q7AQK0-F1
#
_entry.id   AF-A0A0Q7AQK0-F1
#
_cell.length_a   1.000
_cell.length_b   1.000
_cell.length_c   1.000
_cell.angle_alpha   90.00
_cell.angle_beta   90.00
_cell.angle_gamma   90.00
#
_symmetry.space_group_name_H-M   'P 1'
#
loop_
_entity.id
_entity.type
_entity.pdbx_description
1 polymer ?
#
loop_
_entity_poly.entity_id
_entity_poly.type
_entity_poly.pdbx_seq_one_letter_code
_entity_poly.pdbx_strand_id
1 'polypeptide(L)'
;MKLILAMVLMFSGYAFAGCGNIDDHDQRAYCNARESGSSCGNIDNHDLRAACNAELGGSSCGNIDDHDQRAYCNAKQGGSSCGNIDNHDLRARCNAETGSSSCGNIDDHDQRAYCNATTGSSSCGNIDNHDLRVQCESAKR
;
A
#
# COMPACT_ATOMS: atom_id res chain seq x y z
N MET A 1 -51.42 9.59 -4.07
CA MET A 1 -50.06 10.15 -3.85
C MET A 1 -49.16 9.08 -3.23
N LYS A 2 -48.84 8.02 -3.99
CA LYS A 2 -47.98 6.90 -3.55
C LYS A 2 -46.63 6.87 -4.28
N LEU A 3 -46.31 7.94 -5.02
CA LEU A 3 -45.17 7.99 -5.95
C LEU A 3 -43.90 8.63 -5.37
N ILE A 4 -43.86 8.96 -4.08
CA ILE A 4 -42.71 9.65 -3.47
C ILE A 4 -41.73 8.68 -2.77
N LEU A 5 -42.11 7.43 -2.53
CA LEU A 5 -41.28 6.47 -1.79
C LEU A 5 -40.32 5.61 -2.64
N ALA A 6 -40.36 5.74 -3.98
CA ALA A 6 -39.56 4.87 -4.87
C ALA A 6 -38.22 5.47 -5.32
N MET A 7 -37.94 6.76 -5.06
CA MET A 7 -36.72 7.43 -5.55
C MET A 7 -35.55 7.48 -4.55
N VAL A 8 -35.71 6.96 -3.32
CA VAL A 8 -34.62 6.96 -2.32
C VAL A 8 -33.79 5.66 -2.36
N LEU A 9 -34.20 4.65 -3.13
CA LEU A 9 -33.49 3.38 -3.28
C LEU A 9 -32.40 3.38 -4.38
N MET A 10 -32.10 4.55 -4.99
CA MET A 10 -30.98 4.69 -5.93
C MET A 10 -29.69 5.25 -5.29
N PHE A 11 -29.63 5.31 -3.95
CA PHE A 11 -28.37 5.27 -3.22
C PHE A 11 -28.04 3.83 -2.85
N SER A 12 -28.05 2.95 -3.86
CA SER A 12 -27.41 1.63 -3.77
C SER A 12 -25.99 1.89 -3.28
N GLY A 13 -25.74 1.55 -2.02
CA GLY A 13 -24.43 1.65 -1.42
C GLY A 13 -23.45 0.97 -2.36
N TYR A 14 -22.64 1.77 -3.05
CA TYR A 14 -21.33 1.30 -3.46
C TYR A 14 -20.72 0.84 -2.13
N ALA A 15 -20.66 -0.47 -1.91
CA ALA A 15 -19.79 -1.00 -0.88
C ALA A 15 -18.40 -0.56 -1.33
N PHE A 16 -18.00 0.62 -0.85
CA PHE A 16 -16.71 1.20 -1.17
C PHE A 16 -15.72 0.13 -0.74
N ALA A 17 -14.94 -0.40 -1.69
CA ALA A 17 -13.88 -1.36 -1.44
C ALA A 17 -12.77 -0.65 -0.64
N GLY A 18 -13.04 -0.26 0.59
CA GLY A 18 -12.03 0.26 1.50
C GLY A 18 -11.21 -0.89 2.07
N CYS A 19 -10.25 -0.53 2.90
CA CYS A 19 -9.33 -1.46 3.55
C CYS A 19 -10.03 -2.61 4.31
N GLY A 20 -11.32 -2.49 4.63
CA GLY A 20 -12.12 -3.53 5.29
C GLY A 20 -12.22 -4.88 4.57
N ASN A 21 -11.86 -4.97 3.28
CA ASN A 21 -11.80 -6.23 2.54
C ASN A 21 -10.42 -6.89 2.53
N ILE A 22 -9.43 -6.31 3.21
CA ILE A 22 -8.11 -6.96 3.39
C ILE A 22 -8.26 -8.00 4.50
N ASP A 23 -7.93 -9.26 4.25
CA ASP A 23 -8.03 -10.36 5.20
C ASP A 23 -6.93 -10.26 6.27
N ASP A 24 -5.68 -10.00 5.86
CA ASP A 24 -4.56 -9.78 6.75
C ASP A 24 -4.79 -8.58 7.69
N HIS A 25 -4.71 -8.83 8.99
CA HIS A 25 -4.99 -7.85 10.03
C HIS A 25 -4.06 -6.63 9.97
N ASP A 26 -2.77 -6.87 9.80
CA ASP A 26 -1.75 -5.83 9.85
C ASP A 26 -1.75 -5.00 8.57
N GLN A 27 -1.94 -5.65 7.42
CA GLN A 27 -2.12 -4.98 6.13
C GLN A 27 -3.42 -4.15 6.12
N ARG A 28 -4.51 -4.66 6.71
CA ARG A 28 -5.76 -3.90 6.88
C ARG A 28 -5.56 -2.69 7.79
N ALA A 29 -4.89 -2.86 8.92
CA ALA A 29 -4.60 -1.77 9.86
C ALA A 29 -3.71 -0.70 9.21
N TYR A 30 -2.67 -1.11 8.49
CA TYR A 30 -1.80 -0.21 7.72
C TYR A 30 -2.56 0.56 6.65
N CYS A 31 -3.41 -0.12 5.85
CA CYS A 31 -4.25 0.53 4.85
C CYS A 31 -5.19 1.57 5.49
N ASN A 32 -5.88 1.21 6.57
CA ASN A 32 -6.76 2.15 7.29
C ASN A 32 -6.00 3.37 7.81
N ALA A 33 -4.79 3.18 8.33
CA ALA A 33 -3.92 4.27 8.77
C ALA A 33 -3.61 5.26 7.64
N ARG A 34 -3.34 4.76 6.42
CA ARG A 34 -3.08 5.61 5.25
C ARG A 34 -4.33 6.33 4.75
N GLU A 35 -5.49 5.66 4.69
CA GLU A 35 -6.73 6.29 4.20
C GLU A 35 -7.29 7.36 5.17
N SER A 36 -7.23 7.10 6.48
CA SER A 36 -7.95 7.90 7.48
C SER A 36 -7.05 8.73 8.40
N GLY A 37 -5.72 8.61 8.26
CA GLY A 37 -4.77 9.17 9.22
C GLY A 37 -4.87 8.54 10.61
N SER A 38 -5.47 7.35 10.72
CA SER A 38 -5.57 6.63 12.01
C SER A 38 -4.19 6.19 12.51
N SER A 39 -4.08 5.96 13.82
CA SER A 39 -2.83 5.49 14.43
C SER A 39 -2.38 4.13 13.89
N CYS A 40 -1.07 3.96 13.70
CA CYS A 40 -0.42 2.68 13.39
C CYS A 40 -0.40 1.70 14.58
N GLY A 41 -0.96 2.05 15.74
CA GLY A 41 -0.91 1.25 16.96
C GLY A 41 -1.61 -0.11 16.90
N ASN A 42 -2.51 -0.30 15.93
CA ASN A 42 -3.24 -1.56 15.71
C ASN A 42 -2.50 -2.55 14.79
N ILE A 43 -1.27 -2.24 14.35
CA ILE A 43 -0.44 -3.16 13.56
C ILE A 43 0.38 -4.00 14.53
N ASP A 44 0.23 -5.32 14.51
CA ASP A 44 0.94 -6.24 15.40
C ASP A 44 2.39 -6.46 14.95
N ASN A 45 2.60 -6.64 13.63
CA ASN A 45 3.93 -6.72 13.03
C ASN A 45 4.75 -5.46 13.33
N HIS A 46 5.85 -5.66 14.05
CA HIS A 46 6.72 -4.58 14.53
C HIS A 46 7.28 -3.72 13.38
N ASP A 47 7.81 -4.36 12.34
CA ASP A 47 8.47 -3.67 11.23
C ASP A 47 7.46 -2.92 10.37
N LEU A 48 6.30 -3.52 10.09
CA LEU A 48 5.21 -2.84 9.39
C LEU A 48 4.66 -1.66 10.20
N ARG A 49 4.55 -1.81 11.53
CA ARG A 49 4.16 -0.71 12.42
C ARG A 49 5.19 0.42 12.41
N ALA A 50 6.47 0.09 12.45
CA ALA A 50 7.54 1.08 12.38
C ALA A 50 7.56 1.80 11.03
N ALA A 51 7.40 1.08 9.91
CA ALA A 51 7.25 1.65 8.58
C ALA A 51 6.04 2.58 8.48
N CYS A 52 4.88 2.18 9.01
CA CYS A 52 3.68 3.00 9.11
C CYS A 52 3.92 4.32 9.86
N ASN A 53 4.54 4.24 11.04
CA ASN A 53 4.85 5.42 11.84
C ASN A 53 5.87 6.35 11.14
N ALA A 54 6.80 5.79 10.39
CA ALA A 54 7.77 6.56 9.62
C ALA A 54 7.12 7.26 8.42
N GLU A 55 6.17 6.61 7.75
CA GLU A 55 5.44 7.18 6.61
C GLU A 55 4.43 8.26 7.04
N LEU A 56 3.62 7.99 8.07
CA LEU A 56 2.48 8.85 8.44
C LEU A 56 2.80 9.83 9.58
N GLY A 57 3.67 9.42 10.51
CA GLY A 57 4.00 10.20 11.71
C GLY A 57 5.32 10.97 11.63
N GLY A 58 6.06 10.86 10.52
CA GLY A 58 7.39 11.48 10.37
C GLY A 58 8.47 10.88 11.29
N SER A 59 8.24 9.67 11.82
CA SER A 59 9.26 8.97 12.60
C SER A 59 10.43 8.52 11.72
N SER A 60 11.57 8.24 12.36
CA SER A 60 12.72 7.63 11.67
C SER A 60 12.42 6.17 11.30
N CYS A 61 12.95 5.71 10.16
CA CYS A 61 12.97 4.30 9.76
C CYS A 61 13.87 3.42 10.66
N GLY A 62 14.62 3.99 11.61
CA GLY A 62 15.57 3.27 12.46
C GLY A 62 14.95 2.22 13.38
N ASN A 63 13.64 2.26 13.61
CA ASN A 63 12.91 1.26 14.40
C ASN A 63 12.43 0.05 13.59
N ILE A 64 12.74 -0.02 12.29
CA ILE A 64 12.47 -1.20 11.47
C ILE A 64 13.65 -2.15 11.62
N ASP A 65 13.42 -3.37 12.09
CA ASP A 65 14.47 -4.37 12.33
C ASP A 65 14.93 -5.02 11.02
N ASP A 66 13.97 -5.40 10.16
CA ASP A 66 14.27 -5.92 8.83
C ASP A 66 15.11 -4.93 8.01
N HIS A 67 16.26 -5.40 7.55
CA HIS A 67 17.25 -4.58 6.86
C HIS A 67 16.71 -3.98 5.57
N ASP A 68 16.00 -4.79 4.78
CA ASP A 68 15.52 -4.43 3.45
C ASP A 68 14.34 -3.47 3.54
N GLN A 69 13.41 -3.69 4.47
CA GLN A 69 12.32 -2.76 4.77
C GLN A 69 12.85 -1.43 5.32
N ARG A 70 13.87 -1.45 6.18
CA ARG A 70 14.51 -0.23 6.68
C ARG A 70 15.20 0.55 5.56
N ALA A 71 15.93 -0.14 4.70
CA ALA A 71 16.58 0.48 3.54
C ALA A 71 15.55 1.07 2.56
N TYR A 72 14.47 0.34 2.29
CA TYR A 72 13.34 0.83 1.49
C TYR A 72 12.70 2.08 2.09
N CYS A 73 12.39 2.09 3.39
CA CYS A 73 11.86 3.25 4.09
C CYS A 73 12.79 4.47 3.99
N ASN A 74 14.09 4.29 4.28
CA ASN A 74 15.07 5.37 4.20
C ASN A 74 15.20 5.94 2.79
N ALA A 75 15.15 5.09 1.77
CA ALA A 75 15.18 5.53 0.37
C ALA A 75 13.93 6.35 0.00
N LYS A 76 12.75 5.93 0.45
CA LYS A 76 11.49 6.67 0.24
C LYS A 76 11.46 8.03 0.93
N GLN A 77 12.12 8.16 2.09
CA GLN A 77 12.28 9.45 2.78
C GLN A 77 13.40 10.34 2.19
N GLY A 78 14.08 9.90 1.12
CA GLY A 78 15.16 10.66 0.47
C GLY A 78 16.53 10.56 1.17
N GLY A 79 16.66 9.68 2.17
CA GLY A 79 17.87 9.55 2.98
C GLY A 79 18.89 8.53 2.48
N SER A 80 18.57 7.69 1.49
CA SER A 80 19.45 6.60 1.02
C SER A 80 19.14 6.12 -0.39
N SER A 81 20.07 5.38 -1.01
CA SER A 81 19.85 4.68 -2.29
C SER A 81 19.13 3.35 -2.06
N CYS A 82 18.29 2.94 -3.02
CA CYS A 82 17.69 1.60 -3.07
C CYS A 82 18.73 0.47 -3.23
N GLY A 83 20.00 0.77 -3.55
CA GLY A 83 21.08 -0.20 -3.71
C GLY A 83 21.42 -1.00 -2.44
N ASN A 84 21.00 -0.53 -1.26
CA ASN A 84 21.19 -1.23 0.00
C ASN A 84 20.10 -2.28 0.30
N ILE A 85 19.13 -2.48 -0.61
CA ILE A 85 18.10 -3.50 -0.46
C ILE A 85 18.61 -4.79 -1.10
N ASP A 86 18.72 -5.87 -0.36
CA ASP A 86 19.22 -7.16 -0.85
C ASP A 86 18.14 -7.89 -1.66
N ASN A 87 16.90 -7.89 -1.18
CA ASN A 87 15.74 -8.42 -1.90
C ASN A 87 15.56 -7.75 -3.26
N HIS A 88 15.67 -8.55 -4.32
CA HIS A 88 15.64 -8.07 -5.70
C HIS A 88 14.34 -7.34 -6.06
N ASP A 89 13.19 -7.92 -5.73
CA ASP A 89 11.88 -7.37 -6.07
C ASP A 89 11.57 -6.09 -5.29
N LEU A 90 11.92 -6.07 -4.00
CA LEU A 90 11.78 -4.86 -3.19
C LEU A 90 12.71 -3.74 -3.68
N ARG A 91 13.94 -4.09 -4.09
CA ARG A 91 14.88 -3.13 -4.69
C ARG A 91 14.36 -2.58 -6.02
N ALA A 92 13.84 -3.44 -6.89
CA ALA A 92 13.26 -3.05 -8.16
C ALA A 92 12.04 -2.13 -7.96
N ARG A 93 11.17 -2.46 -7.01
CA ARG A 93 10.04 -1.61 -6.60
C ARG A 93 10.52 -0.26 -6.06
N CYS A 94 11.52 -0.23 -5.18
CA CYS A 94 12.11 0.99 -4.67
C CYS A 94 12.63 1.90 -5.79
N ASN A 95 13.39 1.33 -6.73
CA ASN A 95 13.93 2.08 -7.86
C ASN A 95 12.81 2.63 -8.76
N ALA A 96 11.75 1.86 -8.98
CA ALA A 96 10.60 2.32 -9.75
C ALA A 96 9.88 3.50 -9.08
N GLU A 97 9.62 3.38 -7.77
CA GLU A 97 8.91 4.42 -7.01
C GLU A 97 9.74 5.68 -6.76
N THR A 98 11.08 5.59 -6.78
CA THR A 98 11.98 6.74 -6.67
C THR A 98 12.39 7.33 -8.04
N GLY A 99 11.86 6.79 -9.14
CA GLY A 99 12.11 7.28 -10.49
C GLY A 99 13.46 6.87 -11.11
N SER A 100 14.16 5.91 -10.50
CA SER A 100 15.45 5.39 -10.98
C SER A 100 15.32 4.24 -11.99
N SER A 101 14.16 3.56 -12.05
CA SER A 101 13.89 2.49 -13.04
C SER A 101 12.38 2.32 -13.30
N SER A 102 11.98 1.29 -14.05
CA SER A 102 10.58 0.86 -14.19
C SER A 102 10.27 -0.36 -13.29
N CYS A 103 8.98 -0.70 -13.13
CA CYS A 103 8.53 -1.90 -12.43
C CYS A 103 8.83 -3.22 -13.17
N GLY A 104 9.37 -3.17 -14.39
CA GLY A 104 9.60 -4.35 -15.23
C GLY A 104 10.66 -5.33 -14.68
N ASN A 105 11.49 -4.87 -13.74
CA ASN A 105 12.52 -5.69 -13.09
C ASN A 105 12.01 -6.41 -11.83
N ILE A 106 10.71 -6.34 -11.51
CA ILE A 106 10.12 -7.11 -10.41
C ILE A 106 9.72 -8.48 -10.97
N ASP A 107 10.23 -9.56 -10.39
CA ASP A 107 9.96 -10.93 -10.83
C ASP A 107 8.57 -11.40 -10.37
N ASP A 108 8.23 -11.15 -9.11
CA ASP A 108 6.91 -11.44 -8.56
C ASP A 108 5.80 -10.71 -9.33
N HIS A 109 4.84 -11.50 -9.83
CA HIS A 109 3.78 -11.00 -10.70
C HIS A 109 2.88 -9.96 -10.01
N ASP A 110 2.47 -10.24 -8.78
CA ASP A 110 1.53 -9.43 -8.03
C ASP A 110 2.18 -8.13 -7.55
N GLN A 111 3.44 -8.20 -7.10
CA GLN A 111 4.23 -7.02 -6.76
C GLN A 111 4.50 -6.15 -8.00
N ARG A 112 4.78 -6.75 -9.16
CA ARG A 112 4.96 -6.02 -10.41
C ARG A 112 3.66 -5.33 -10.84
N ALA A 113 2.52 -6.03 -10.77
CA ALA A 113 1.21 -5.48 -11.08
C ALA A 113 0.85 -4.32 -10.13
N TYR A 114 1.08 -4.51 -8.82
CA TYR A 114 0.93 -3.46 -7.81
C TYR A 114 1.78 -2.24 -8.13
N CYS A 115 3.08 -2.41 -8.37
CA CYS A 115 4.00 -1.31 -8.70
C CYS A 115 3.54 -0.54 -9.95
N ASN A 116 3.16 -1.24 -11.03
CA ASN A 116 2.69 -0.61 -12.26
C ASN A 116 1.39 0.18 -12.06
N ALA A 117 0.54 -0.26 -11.14
CA ALA A 117 -0.73 0.39 -10.83
C ALA A 117 -0.57 1.61 -9.91
N THR A 118 0.43 1.61 -9.01
CA THR A 118 0.68 2.72 -8.08
C THR A 118 1.66 3.77 -8.60
N THR A 119 2.57 3.41 -9.51
CA THR A 119 3.52 4.35 -10.13
C THR A 119 3.08 4.87 -11.50
N GLY A 120 2.05 4.25 -12.09
CA GLY A 120 1.51 4.60 -13.41
C GLY A 120 -0.01 4.50 -13.47
N SER A 121 -0.55 4.39 -14.68
CA SER A 121 -2.01 4.39 -14.91
C SER A 121 -2.62 2.99 -15.00
N SER A 122 -1.89 1.93 -14.63
CA SER A 122 -2.35 0.53 -14.77
C SER A 122 -3.46 0.20 -13.76
N SER A 123 -4.32 -0.77 -14.10
CA SER A 123 -5.39 -1.26 -13.20
C SER A 123 -4.84 -2.22 -12.14
N CYS A 124 -5.46 -2.24 -10.96
CA CYS A 124 -5.20 -3.21 -9.89
C CYS A 124 -5.78 -4.61 -10.20
N GLY A 125 -6.61 -4.74 -11.24
CA GLY A 125 -7.30 -5.99 -11.59
C GLY A 125 -6.38 -7.15 -12.03
N ASN A 126 -5.11 -6.87 -12.32
CA ASN A 126 -4.11 -7.90 -12.68
C ASN A 126 -3.37 -8.47 -11.45
N ILE A 127 -3.75 -8.10 -10.23
CA ILE A 127 -3.16 -8.64 -9.00
C ILE A 127 -4.00 -9.84 -8.57
N ASP A 128 -3.38 -11.02 -8.49
CA ASP A 128 -4.05 -12.26 -8.11
C ASP A 128 -4.27 -12.33 -6.59
N ASN A 129 -3.26 -11.92 -5.81
CA ASN A 129 -3.37 -11.77 -4.36
C ASN A 129 -4.49 -10.79 -3.97
N HIS A 130 -5.49 -11.32 -3.27
CA HIS A 130 -6.69 -10.57 -2.87
C HIS A 130 -6.36 -9.33 -2.04
N ASP A 131 -5.58 -9.49 -0.96
CA ASP A 131 -5.25 -8.42 -0.03
C ASP A 131 -4.43 -7.32 -0.70
N LEU A 132 -3.46 -7.71 -1.54
CA LEU A 132 -2.65 -6.76 -2.30
C LEU A 132 -3.49 -6.02 -3.36
N ARG A 133 -4.45 -6.69 -3.99
CA ARG A 133 -5.38 -6.06 -4.93
C ARG A 133 -6.24 -5.02 -4.24
N VAL A 134 -6.80 -5.33 -3.07
CA VAL A 134 -7.61 -4.38 -2.29
C VAL A 134 -6.76 -3.20 -1.81
N GLN A 135 -5.51 -3.43 -1.40
CA GLN A 135 -4.58 -2.35 -1.05
C GLN A 135 -4.30 -1.44 -2.24
N CYS A 136 -4.07 -2.00 -3.42
CA CYS A 136 -3.86 -1.23 -4.65
C CYS A 136 -5.08 -0.36 -4.97
N GLU A 137 -6.28 -0.94 -4.94
CA GLU A 137 -7.54 -0.22 -5.18
C GLU A 137 -7.74 0.94 -4.20
N SER A 138 -7.36 0.73 -2.94
CA SER A 138 -7.44 1.74 -1.88
C SER A 138 -6.40 2.85 -2.08
N ALA A 139 -5.17 2.49 -2.45
CA ALA A 139 -4.07 3.45 -2.68
C ALA A 139 -4.27 4.35 -3.91
N LYS A 140 -5.17 3.98 -4.84
CA LYS A 140 -5.45 4.75 -6.06
C LYS A 140 -6.64 5.72 -5.94
N ARG A 141 -7.27 5.79 -4.78
CA ARG A 141 -8.35 6.76 -4.50
C ARG A 141 -7.78 8.14 -4.17
#